data_AF-A0AAD8CHB4-F1
#
_entry.id   AF-A0AAD8CHB4-F1
#
_cell.length_a   1.000
_cell.length_b   1.000
_cell.length_c   1.000
_cell.angle_alpha   90.00
_cell.angle_beta   90.00
_cell.angle_gamma   90.00
#
_symmetry.space_group_name_H-M   'P 1'
#
loop_
_entity.id
_entity.type
_entity.pdbx_description
1 polymer ?
#
loop_
_entity_poly.entity_id
_entity_poly.type
_entity_poly.pdbx_seq_one_letter_code
_entity_poly.pdbx_strand_id
1 'polypeptide(L)'
;PDVYEKSRAMLIDELKRCEQQGLTMFNFQLGSTLHDITVEECLDRIADVINHTHQHIIGVTTVIENMSCQGNTVGGKFSELRGIIDRVRDKSRIGVCLDTCHAFASGHDLSTVGGVKKMLDEFDWTVGLQYLKAVHLNDSR
;
A
#
# COMPACT_ATOMS: atom_id res chain seq x y z
N PRO A 1 -5.07 -6.18 24.58
CA PRO A 1 -4.08 -5.71 23.59
C PRO A 1 -4.76 -4.84 22.53
N ASP A 2 -4.24 -3.63 22.36
CA ASP A 2 -4.62 -2.64 21.34
C ASP A 2 -4.58 -3.27 19.93
N VAL A 3 -5.56 -2.94 19.08
CA VAL A 3 -5.68 -3.47 17.70
C VAL A 3 -4.41 -3.19 16.91
N TYR A 4 -3.81 -2.01 17.12
CA TYR A 4 -2.58 -1.60 16.47
C TYR A 4 -1.41 -2.55 16.74
N GLU A 5 -1.16 -2.89 18.01
CA GLU A 5 -0.07 -3.78 18.41
C GLU A 5 -0.27 -5.20 17.87
N LYS A 6 -1.52 -5.68 17.82
CA LYS A 6 -1.84 -6.97 17.20
C LYS A 6 -1.56 -6.98 15.70
N SER A 7 -1.96 -5.93 14.98
CA SER A 7 -1.69 -5.80 13.54
C SER A 7 -0.19 -5.73 13.25
N ARG A 8 0.58 -5.02 14.08
CA ARG A 8 2.05 -4.97 13.96
C ARG A 8 2.69 -6.35 14.13
N ALA A 9 2.28 -7.09 15.18
CA ALA A 9 2.79 -8.44 15.42
C ALA A 9 2.39 -9.41 14.29
N MET A 10 1.17 -9.31 13.78
CA MET A 10 0.67 -10.13 12.68
C MET A 10 1.46 -9.90 11.39
N LEU A 11 1.77 -8.65 11.04
CA LEU A 11 2.55 -8.37 9.83
C LEU A 11 3.95 -9.01 9.88
N ILE A 12 4.60 -8.99 11.04
CA ILE A 12 5.89 -9.68 11.23
C ILE A 12 5.73 -11.19 11.01
N ASP A 13 4.69 -11.80 11.58
CA ASP A 13 4.43 -13.24 11.43
C ASP A 13 4.17 -13.61 9.97
N GLU A 14 3.34 -12.85 9.25
CA GLU A 14 3.06 -13.07 7.83
C GLU A 14 4.31 -12.96 6.96
N LEU A 15 5.14 -11.94 7.17
CA LEU A 15 6.38 -11.79 6.42
C LEU A 15 7.39 -12.90 6.75
N LYS A 16 7.43 -13.37 8.00
CA LYS A 16 8.24 -14.52 8.38
C LYS A 16 7.77 -15.80 7.68
N ARG A 17 6.46 -15.99 7.53
CA ARG A 17 5.88 -17.11 6.78
C ARG A 17 6.24 -17.02 5.30
N CYS A 18 6.18 -15.82 4.71
CA CYS A 18 6.64 -15.60 3.34
C CYS A 18 8.11 -16.02 3.16
N GLU A 19 9.01 -15.58 4.05
CA GLU A 19 10.43 -15.93 4.00
C GLU A 19 10.65 -17.44 4.11
N GLN A 20 9.94 -18.12 5.03
CA GLN A 20 10.00 -19.58 5.18
C GLN A 20 9.53 -20.35 3.94
N GLN A 21 8.64 -19.76 3.14
CA GLN A 21 8.14 -20.35 1.90
C GLN A 21 8.93 -19.90 0.65
N GLY A 22 9.98 -19.09 0.83
CA GLY A 22 10.76 -18.53 -0.28
C GLY A 22 10.00 -17.47 -1.09
N LEU A 23 8.92 -16.91 -0.55
CA LEU A 23 8.18 -15.82 -1.17
C LEU A 23 8.90 -14.49 -0.89
N THR A 24 8.98 -13.64 -1.90
CA THR A 24 9.78 -12.39 -1.86
C THR A 24 8.94 -11.13 -1.72
N MET A 25 7.61 -11.24 -1.79
CA MET A 25 6.69 -10.10 -1.73
C MET A 25 5.46 -10.45 -0.89
N PHE A 26 4.98 -9.49 -0.10
CA PHE A 26 3.74 -9.61 0.66
C PHE A 26 2.87 -8.37 0.44
N ASN A 27 1.70 -8.56 -0.18
CA ASN A 27 0.73 -7.50 -0.42
C ASN A 27 -0.22 -7.35 0.76
N PHE A 28 -0.54 -6.12 1.14
CA PHE A 28 -1.58 -5.84 2.11
C PHE A 28 -2.26 -4.50 1.85
N GLN A 29 -3.52 -4.43 2.28
CA GLN A 29 -4.30 -3.21 2.29
C GLN A 29 -3.88 -2.31 3.43
N LEU A 30 -4.01 -1.01 3.18
CA LEU A 30 -3.68 0.01 4.15
C LEU A 30 -4.76 0.14 5.22
N GLY A 31 -4.44 0.94 6.24
CA GLY A 31 -5.33 1.20 7.36
C GLY A 31 -6.41 2.25 7.08
N SER A 32 -7.06 2.65 8.16
CA SER A 32 -8.07 3.70 8.19
C SER A 32 -7.75 4.64 9.34
N THR A 33 -8.12 5.91 9.21
CA THR A 33 -7.98 6.88 10.31
C THR A 33 -9.00 6.65 11.43
N LEU A 34 -10.05 5.85 11.17
CA LEU A 34 -11.18 5.63 12.07
C LEU A 34 -11.90 6.91 12.55
N HIS A 35 -11.63 8.05 11.92
CA HIS A 35 -11.95 9.42 12.40
C HIS A 35 -11.25 9.85 13.70
N ASP A 36 -10.35 9.04 14.23
CA ASP A 36 -9.68 9.31 15.51
C ASP A 36 -8.33 10.02 15.32
N ILE A 37 -7.76 9.93 14.12
CA ILE A 37 -6.47 10.55 13.76
C ILE A 37 -6.55 11.23 12.39
N THR A 38 -5.57 12.08 12.10
CA THR A 38 -5.39 12.68 10.78
C THR A 38 -4.85 11.67 9.77
N VAL A 39 -4.96 11.97 8.47
CA VAL A 39 -4.35 11.16 7.41
C VAL A 39 -2.83 11.08 7.61
N GLU A 40 -2.15 12.20 7.88
CA GLU A 40 -0.70 12.22 8.10
C GLU A 40 -0.26 11.32 9.26
N GLU A 41 -0.95 11.38 10.40
CA GLU A 41 -0.69 10.48 11.53
C GLU A 41 -0.93 9.00 11.16
N CYS A 42 -1.89 8.73 10.28
CA CYS A 42 -2.13 7.37 9.76
C CYS A 42 -0.98 6.91 8.85
N LEU A 43 -0.48 7.79 7.96
CA LEU A 43 0.70 7.48 7.13
C LEU A 43 1.94 7.21 7.99
N ASP A 44 2.16 8.02 9.03
CA ASP A 44 3.24 7.82 10.01
C ASP A 44 3.14 6.45 10.67
N ARG A 45 1.96 6.11 11.21
CA ARG A 45 1.72 4.80 11.85
C ARG A 45 1.95 3.63 10.91
N ILE A 46 1.47 3.71 9.67
CA ILE A 46 1.67 2.65 8.66
C ILE A 46 3.16 2.50 8.36
N ALA A 47 3.87 3.60 8.11
CA ALA A 47 5.29 3.57 7.81
C ALA A 47 6.12 3.06 9.01
N ASP A 48 5.74 3.40 10.24
CA ASP A 48 6.38 2.90 11.46
C ASP A 48 6.21 1.39 11.62
N VAL A 49 5.02 0.86 11.34
CA VAL A 49 4.78 -0.59 11.31
C VAL A 49 5.66 -1.27 10.26
N ILE A 50 5.75 -0.72 9.05
CA ILE A 50 6.61 -1.25 7.98
C ILE A 50 8.08 -1.22 8.39
N ASN A 51 8.56 -0.07 8.87
CA ASN A 51 9.94 0.13 9.33
C ASN A 51 10.30 -0.84 10.46
N HIS A 52 9.40 -1.03 11.41
CA HIS A 52 9.60 -1.98 12.50
C HIS A 52 9.65 -3.42 11.98
N THR A 53 8.75 -3.82 11.08
CA THR A 53 8.77 -5.16 10.48
C THR A 53 10.04 -5.41 9.67
N HIS A 54 10.50 -4.42 8.91
CA HIS A 54 11.73 -4.46 8.13
C HIS A 54 12.99 -4.64 8.97
N GLN A 55 12.96 -4.33 10.28
CA GLN A 55 14.07 -4.63 11.20
C GLN A 55 14.13 -6.11 11.60
N HIS A 56 13.01 -6.84 11.50
CA HIS A 56 12.91 -8.24 11.94
C HIS A 56 12.98 -9.22 10.78
N ILE A 57 12.60 -8.79 9.57
CA ILE A 57 12.55 -9.60 8.35
C ILE A 57 13.41 -8.94 7.29
N ILE A 58 14.19 -9.70 6.52
CA ILE A 58 15.10 -9.17 5.50
C ILE A 58 14.61 -9.54 4.09
N GLY A 59 14.18 -10.79 3.86
CA GLY A 59 13.97 -11.33 2.51
C GLY A 59 12.68 -10.94 1.77
N VAL A 60 11.79 -10.16 2.40
CA VAL A 60 10.44 -9.91 1.86
C VAL A 60 10.20 -8.40 1.65
N THR A 61 9.76 -8.05 0.45
CA THR A 61 9.29 -6.71 0.08
C THR A 61 7.83 -6.55 0.51
N THR A 62 7.55 -5.51 1.30
CA THR A 62 6.18 -5.11 1.61
C THR A 62 5.57 -4.40 0.39
N VAL A 63 4.38 -4.81 -0.03
CA VAL A 63 3.67 -4.22 -1.17
C VAL A 63 2.36 -3.62 -0.66
N ILE A 64 2.23 -2.30 -0.72
CA ILE A 64 1.01 -1.59 -0.28
C ILE A 64 0.03 -1.46 -1.45
N GLU A 65 -1.24 -1.74 -1.20
CA GLU A 65 -2.29 -1.67 -2.22
C GLU A 65 -2.99 -0.30 -2.22
N ASN A 66 -3.33 0.25 -3.39
CA ASN A 66 -4.22 1.41 -3.44
C ASN A 66 -5.64 1.01 -2.99
N MET A 67 -6.33 1.92 -2.31
CA MET A 67 -7.63 1.67 -1.71
C MET A 67 -8.75 2.41 -2.45
N SER A 68 -10.00 1.97 -2.28
CA SER A 68 -11.18 2.53 -2.96
C SER A 68 -11.72 3.83 -2.35
N CYS A 69 -10.98 4.49 -1.44
CA CYS A 69 -11.43 5.68 -0.67
C CYS A 69 -12.76 5.48 0.10
N GLN A 70 -13.14 4.25 0.45
CA GLN A 70 -14.39 4.01 1.17
C GLN A 70 -14.27 4.34 2.66
N GLY A 71 -15.20 5.14 3.18
CA GLY A 71 -15.18 5.58 4.58
C GLY A 71 -13.96 6.43 4.89
N ASN A 72 -13.08 5.93 5.77
CA ASN A 72 -11.86 6.64 6.21
C ASN A 72 -10.58 5.87 5.92
N THR A 73 -10.62 4.95 4.96
CA THR A 73 -9.43 4.24 4.48
C THR A 73 -8.45 5.23 3.87
N VAL A 74 -7.16 4.98 4.07
CA VAL A 74 -6.07 5.77 3.49
C VAL A 74 -5.43 5.00 2.35
N GLY A 75 -4.90 5.69 1.35
CA GLY A 75 -4.21 5.10 0.21
C GLY A 75 -5.03 5.04 -1.07
N GLY A 76 -6.15 5.75 -1.13
CA GLY A 76 -6.88 5.88 -2.40
C GLY A 76 -6.38 7.02 -3.27
N LYS A 77 -5.62 7.97 -2.71
CA LYS A 77 -4.81 8.92 -3.50
C LYS A 77 -3.38 8.41 -3.61
N PHE A 78 -2.81 8.51 -4.81
CA PHE A 78 -1.39 8.16 -5.01
C PHE A 78 -0.42 8.98 -4.15
N SER A 79 -0.78 10.21 -3.80
CA SER A 79 0.00 11.03 -2.87
C SER A 79 0.11 10.42 -1.46
N GLU A 80 -0.91 9.68 -1.01
CA GLU A 80 -0.90 9.01 0.30
C GLU A 80 0.03 7.79 0.26
N LEU A 81 0.01 7.02 -0.84
CA LEU A 81 0.97 5.92 -1.07
C LEU A 81 2.41 6.44 -1.08
N ARG A 82 2.64 7.56 -1.80
CA ARG A 82 3.93 8.23 -1.82
C ARG A 82 4.34 8.69 -0.41
N GLY A 83 3.41 9.27 0.33
CA GLY A 83 3.64 9.73 1.70
C GLY A 83 4.09 8.61 2.64
N ILE A 84 3.58 7.38 2.48
CA ILE A 84 4.06 6.20 3.21
C ILE A 84 5.47 5.83 2.76
N ILE A 85 5.71 5.70 1.45
CA ILE A 85 7.01 5.32 0.88
C ILE A 85 8.13 6.28 1.31
N ASP A 86 7.84 7.57 1.41
CA ASP A 86 8.80 8.58 1.86
C ASP A 86 9.29 8.34 3.29
N ARG A 87 8.39 7.89 4.16
CA ARG A 87 8.64 7.58 5.58
C ARG A 87 9.24 6.20 5.81
N VAL A 88 9.13 5.29 4.83
CA VAL A 88 9.82 3.99 4.88
C VAL A 88 11.33 4.21 4.69
N ARG A 89 12.12 3.66 5.62
CA ARG A 89 13.57 3.78 5.68
C ARG A 89 14.25 2.97 4.58
N ASP A 90 13.86 1.71 4.45
CA ASP A 90 14.39 0.80 3.43
C ASP A 90 13.52 0.82 2.18
N LYS A 91 13.78 1.80 1.31
CA LYS A 91 13.06 1.98 0.04
C LYS A 91 13.29 0.84 -0.96
N SER A 92 14.27 -0.03 -0.73
CA SER A 92 14.50 -1.19 -1.59
C SER A 92 13.48 -2.32 -1.37
N ARG A 93 12.78 -2.30 -0.22
CA ARG A 93 11.84 -3.35 0.22
C ARG A 93 10.41 -2.84 0.42
N ILE A 94 10.04 -1.78 -0.29
CA ILE A 94 8.66 -1.28 -0.38
C ILE A 94 8.25 -1.19 -1.85
N GLY A 95 6.99 -1.50 -2.14
CA GLY A 95 6.39 -1.34 -3.46
C GLY A 95 4.90 -1.15 -3.36
N VAL A 96 4.25 -1.02 -4.52
CA VAL A 96 2.82 -0.80 -4.66
C VAL A 96 2.18 -1.88 -5.53
N CYS A 97 1.00 -2.35 -5.11
CA CYS A 97 0.07 -3.08 -5.94
C CYS A 97 -1.03 -2.12 -6.42
N LEU A 98 -1.27 -2.07 -7.73
CA LEU A 98 -2.41 -1.34 -8.29
C LEU A 98 -3.59 -2.27 -8.48
N ASP A 99 -4.64 -2.10 -7.69
CA ASP A 99 -5.95 -2.70 -7.90
C ASP A 99 -6.81 -1.80 -8.79
N THR A 100 -7.23 -2.33 -9.94
CA THR A 100 -8.00 -1.59 -10.95
C THR A 100 -9.43 -1.26 -10.51
N CYS A 101 -10.05 -2.11 -9.70
CA CYS A 101 -11.38 -1.84 -9.15
C CYS A 101 -11.30 -0.71 -8.11
N HIS A 102 -10.28 -0.73 -7.25
CA HIS A 102 -10.05 0.34 -6.29
C HIS A 102 -9.72 1.67 -6.97
N ALA A 103 -8.86 1.65 -7.99
CA ALA A 103 -8.53 2.84 -8.76
C ALA A 103 -9.76 3.42 -9.46
N PHE A 104 -10.64 2.56 -10.00
CA PHE A 104 -11.91 3.01 -10.57
C PHE A 104 -12.80 3.66 -9.52
N ALA A 105 -12.99 3.00 -8.38
CA ALA A 105 -13.79 3.52 -7.27
C ALA A 105 -13.22 4.81 -6.65
N SER A 106 -11.91 5.03 -6.70
CA SER A 106 -11.26 6.25 -6.21
C SER A 106 -11.28 7.42 -7.21
N GLY A 107 -11.79 7.20 -8.43
CA GLY A 107 -12.05 8.25 -9.43
C GLY A 107 -11.23 8.15 -10.71
N HIS A 108 -10.40 7.11 -10.90
CA HIS A 108 -9.71 6.89 -12.16
C HIS A 108 -10.61 6.13 -13.14
N ASP A 109 -11.18 6.81 -14.13
CA ASP A 109 -11.98 6.16 -15.16
C ASP A 109 -11.12 5.33 -16.13
N LEU A 110 -11.01 4.03 -15.85
CA LEU A 110 -10.25 3.06 -16.65
C LEU A 110 -11.03 2.54 -17.86
N SER A 111 -12.34 2.83 -17.96
CA SER A 111 -13.22 2.31 -19.01
C SER A 111 -13.06 3.07 -20.34
N THR A 112 -12.52 4.29 -20.28
CA THR A 112 -12.32 5.14 -21.45
C THR A 112 -11.02 4.85 -22.18
N VAL A 113 -11.02 5.12 -23.49
CA VAL A 113 -9.79 5.07 -24.30
C VAL A 113 -8.76 6.04 -23.72
N GLY A 114 -7.62 5.51 -23.28
CA GLY A 114 -6.55 6.28 -22.65
C GLY A 114 -6.67 6.44 -21.12
N GLY A 115 -7.77 5.98 -20.50
CA GLY A 115 -7.97 6.06 -19.04
C GLY A 115 -6.86 5.37 -18.24
N VAL A 116 -6.50 4.15 -18.64
CA VAL A 116 -5.37 3.41 -18.05
C VAL A 116 -4.05 4.18 -18.20
N LYS A 117 -3.78 4.75 -19.38
CA LYS A 117 -2.55 5.52 -19.60
C LYS A 117 -2.50 6.74 -18.69
N LYS A 118 -3.61 7.48 -18.58
CA LYS A 118 -3.70 8.66 -17.71
C LYS A 118 -3.44 8.29 -16.25
N MET A 119 -4.03 7.19 -15.76
CA MET A 119 -3.82 6.70 -14.40
C MET A 119 -2.35 6.30 -14.17
N LEU A 120 -1.73 5.58 -15.11
CA LEU A 120 -0.32 5.20 -15.02
C LEU A 120 0.63 6.41 -15.11
N ASP A 121 0.33 7.41 -15.95
CA ASP A 121 1.11 8.65 -16.02
C ASP A 121 1.04 9.42 -14.68
N GLU A 122 -0.13 9.49 -14.06
CA GLU A 122 -0.32 10.12 -12.73
C GLU A 122 0.40 9.33 -11.63
N PHE A 123 0.31 8.00 -11.68
CA PHE A 123 1.03 7.12 -10.76
C PHE A 123 2.55 7.30 -10.88
N ASP A 124 3.08 7.33 -12.10
CA ASP A 124 4.51 7.52 -12.34
C ASP A 124 4.98 8.90 -11.85
N TRP A 125 4.19 9.94 -12.14
CA TRP A 125 4.49 11.30 -11.70
C TRP A 125 4.51 11.43 -10.17
N THR A 126 3.58 10.76 -9.48
CA THR A 126 3.38 10.95 -8.03
C THR A 126 4.19 9.96 -7.18
N VAL A 127 4.17 8.68 -7.55
CA VAL A 127 4.80 7.59 -6.81
C VAL A 127 6.09 7.17 -7.49
N GLY A 128 6.02 6.96 -8.81
CA GLY A 128 7.08 6.44 -9.66
C GLY A 128 6.92 4.95 -9.98
N LEU A 129 7.00 4.59 -11.26
CA LEU A 129 6.82 3.22 -11.75
C LEU A 129 7.84 2.23 -11.18
N GLN A 130 8.99 2.69 -10.68
CA GLN A 130 9.95 1.81 -10.00
C GLN A 130 9.38 1.11 -8.76
N TYR A 131 8.33 1.67 -8.15
CA TYR A 131 7.64 1.08 -7.01
C TYR A 131 6.50 0.13 -7.42
N LEU A 132 6.06 0.10 -8.68
CA LEU A 132 5.02 -0.82 -9.12
C LEU A 132 5.55 -2.27 -9.09
N LYS A 133 4.95 -3.12 -8.26
CA LYS A 133 5.33 -4.54 -8.12
C LYS A 133 4.28 -5.51 -8.60
N ALA A 134 3.01 -5.12 -8.55
CA ALA A 134 1.89 -5.97 -8.93
C ALA A 134 0.71 -5.13 -9.42
N VAL A 135 -0.19 -5.81 -10.13
CA VAL A 135 -1.51 -5.28 -10.51
C VAL A 135 -2.54 -6.34 -10.18
N HIS A 136 -3.57 -5.96 -9.41
CA HIS A 136 -4.79 -6.74 -9.29
C HIS A 136 -5.76 -6.30 -10.39
N LEU A 137 -6.01 -7.18 -11.36
CA LEU A 137 -6.89 -6.92 -12.49
C LEU A 137 -8.32 -7.35 -12.14
N ASN A 138 -9.03 -6.43 -11.50
CA ASN A 138 -10.39 -6.61 -11.03
C ASN A 138 -11.36 -5.71 -11.80
N ASP A 139 -12.51 -6.27 -12.18
CA ASP A 139 -13.65 -5.50 -12.69
C ASP A 139 -14.35 -4.74 -11.54
N SER A 140 -15.10 -3.69 -11.87
CA SER A 140 -15.87 -2.89 -10.91
C SER A 140 -17.38 -3.03 -11.15
N ARG A 141 -18.16 -3.06 -10.07
CA ARG A 141 -19.63 -3.05 -10.12
C ARG A 141 -20.19 -1.64 -10.15
#